data_AF-A0A1G3T9T4-F1
#
_entry.id   AF-A0A1G3T9T4-F1
#
_cell.length_a   1.000
_cell.length_b   1.000
_cell.length_c   1.000
_cell.angle_alpha   90.00
_cell.angle_beta   90.00
_cell.angle_gamma   90.00
#
_symmetry.space_group_name_H-M   'P 1'
#
loop_
_entity.id
_entity.type
_entity.pdbx_description
1 polymer ?
#
loop_
_entity_poly.entity_id
_entity_poly.type
_entity_poly.pdbx_seq_one_letter_code
_entity_poly.pdbx_strand_id
1 'polypeptide(L)'
;MSLTVILIIAIALSLAFHFVGVYAGAKKTVWVMLVFVWAIVVGTAMNEIKPAGYKDIEKMKGQFSDTDKLIEEAGEEVSLYEMITIKKSYQTNKPKQ
;
A
#
# COMPACT_ATOMS: atom_id res chain seq x y z
N MET A 1 -10.11 -4.10 4.94
CA MET A 1 -9.01 -5.04 5.25
C MET A 1 -7.92 -4.26 5.95
N SER A 2 -7.43 -4.72 7.10
CA SER A 2 -6.28 -4.07 7.73
C SER A 2 -4.97 -4.50 7.04
N LEU A 3 -3.93 -3.68 7.15
CA LEU A 3 -2.59 -3.99 6.64
C LEU A 3 -2.10 -5.36 7.13
N THR A 4 -2.36 -5.67 8.41
CA THR A 4 -2.03 -6.96 9.02
C THR A 4 -2.66 -8.13 8.28
N VAL A 5 -3.94 -8.02 7.90
CA VAL A 5 -4.65 -9.06 7.15
C VAL A 5 -4.05 -9.23 5.75
N ILE A 6 -3.69 -8.14 5.08
CA ILE A 6 -3.05 -8.19 3.75
C ILE A 6 -1.68 -8.88 3.84
N LEU A 7 -0.86 -8.53 4.84
CA LEU A 7 0.46 -9.14 5.05
C LEU A 7 0.36 -10.64 5.34
N ILE A 8 -0.60 -11.05 6.18
CA ILE A 8 -0.85 -12.47 6.46
C ILE A 8 -1.19 -13.24 5.18
N ILE A 9 -2.07 -12.70 4.35
CA ILE A 9 -2.46 -13.32 3.07
C ILE A 9 -1.26 -13.40 2.12
N ALA A 10 -0.47 -12.32 2.00
CA ALA A 10 0.71 -12.29 1.14
C ALA A 10 1.76 -13.35 1.53
N ILE A 11 1.97 -13.56 2.84
CA ILE A 11 2.85 -14.61 3.35
C ILE A 11 2.26 -16.00 3.04
N ALA A 12 0.97 -16.21 3.31
CA ALA A 12 0.31 -17.49 3.04
C ALA A 12 0.37 -17.88 1.55
N LEU A 13 0.14 -16.93 0.66
CA LEU A 13 0.27 -17.14 -0.79
C LEU A 13 1.71 -17.43 -1.20
N SER A 14 2.69 -16.71 -0.64
CA SER A 14 4.12 -16.96 -0.90
C SER A 14 4.51 -18.40 -0.54
N LEU A 15 4.01 -18.90 0.59
CA LEU A 15 4.20 -20.29 1.03
C LEU A 15 3.49 -21.28 0.10
N ALA A 16 2.25 -21.01 -0.30
CA ALA A 16 1.52 -21.87 -1.24
C ALA A 16 2.26 -21.98 -2.59
N PHE A 17 2.71 -20.86 -3.16
CA PHE A 17 3.50 -20.84 -4.40
C PHE A 17 4.84 -21.55 -4.24
N HIS A 18 5.48 -21.50 -3.07
CA HIS A 18 6.68 -22.28 -2.80
C HIS A 18 6.45 -23.78 -3.01
N PHE A 19 5.39 -24.34 -2.42
CA PHE A 19 5.07 -25.77 -2.56
C PHE A 19 4.66 -26.14 -3.99
N VAL A 20 3.87 -25.31 -4.66
CA VAL A 20 3.53 -25.51 -6.08
C VAL A 20 4.78 -25.50 -6.96
N GLY A 21 5.70 -24.57 -6.73
CA GLY A 21 6.97 -24.50 -7.45
C GLY A 21 7.87 -25.71 -7.22
N VAL A 22 7.87 -26.27 -6.01
CA VAL A 22 8.61 -27.52 -5.71
C VAL A 22 7.96 -28.70 -6.43
N TYR A 23 6.63 -28.84 -6.36
CA TYR A 23 5.89 -29.94 -6.97
C TYR A 23 5.97 -29.93 -8.50
N ALA A 24 5.90 -28.75 -9.11
CA ALA A 24 6.00 -28.57 -10.57
C ALA A 24 7.46 -28.58 -11.09
N GLY A 25 8.46 -28.80 -10.24
CA GLY A 25 9.88 -28.76 -10.64
C GLY A 25 10.41 -27.37 -11.01
N ALA A 26 9.65 -26.31 -10.77
CA ALA A 26 9.94 -24.92 -11.16
C ALA A 26 10.44 -24.04 -10.00
N LYS A 27 10.97 -24.65 -8.93
CA LYS A 27 11.36 -23.98 -7.67
C LYS A 27 12.15 -22.68 -7.88
N LYS A 28 13.16 -22.70 -8.77
CA LYS A 28 14.03 -21.54 -9.03
C LYS A 28 13.25 -20.39 -9.67
N THR A 29 12.42 -20.68 -10.67
CA THR A 29 11.61 -19.68 -11.39
C THR A 29 10.60 -19.03 -10.46
N VAL A 30 9.91 -19.82 -9.62
CA VAL A 30 8.95 -19.29 -8.64
C VAL A 30 9.65 -18.39 -7.62
N TRP A 31 10.83 -18.77 -7.13
CA TRP A 31 11.58 -17.93 -6.20
C TRP A 31 12.03 -16.60 -6.82
N VAL A 32 12.54 -16.63 -8.06
CA VAL A 32 12.90 -15.40 -8.79
C VAL A 32 11.69 -14.50 -8.96
N MET A 33 10.55 -15.06 -9.35
CA MET A 33 9.30 -14.31 -9.49
C MET A 33 8.84 -13.70 -8.17
N LEU A 34 8.87 -14.45 -7.06
CA LEU A 34 8.51 -13.93 -5.74
C LEU A 34 9.42 -12.77 -5.32
N VAL A 35 10.73 -12.86 -5.55
CA VAL A 35 11.66 -11.76 -5.27
C VAL A 35 11.29 -10.51 -6.07
N PHE A 36 10.97 -10.65 -7.36
CA PHE A 36 10.53 -9.52 -8.17
C PHE A 36 9.21 -8.92 -7.66
N VAL A 37 8.23 -9.75 -7.32
CA VAL A 37 6.95 -9.29 -6.77
C VAL A 37 7.18 -8.50 -5.48
N TRP A 38 7.97 -9.02 -4.55
CA TRP A 38 8.30 -8.31 -3.31
C TRP A 38 9.08 -7.02 -3.56
N ALA A 39 10.05 -7.02 -4.47
CA ALA A 39 10.82 -5.82 -4.82
C ALA A 39 9.93 -4.71 -5.41
N ILE A 40 9.01 -5.07 -6.30
CA ILE A 40 8.05 -4.12 -6.90
C ILE A 40 7.10 -3.58 -5.82
N VAL A 41 6.51 -4.46 -5.02
CA VAL A 41 5.53 -4.08 -3.99
C VAL A 41 6.18 -3.16 -2.95
N VAL A 42 7.34 -3.53 -2.42
CA VAL A 42 8.07 -2.72 -1.44
C VAL A 42 8.55 -1.40 -2.06
N GLY A 43 9.07 -1.43 -3.28
CA GLY A 43 9.53 -0.23 -3.98
C GLY A 43 8.41 0.78 -4.24
N THR A 44 7.24 0.31 -4.67
CA THR A 44 6.05 1.16 -4.85
C THR A 44 5.56 1.71 -3.51
N ALA A 45 5.45 0.86 -2.49
CA ALA A 45 5.07 1.26 -1.14
C ALA A 45 5.98 2.36 -0.57
N MET A 46 7.30 2.22 -0.72
CA MET A 46 8.27 3.21 -0.26
C MET A 46 8.25 4.52 -1.05
N ASN A 47 7.95 4.47 -2.35
CA ASN A 47 7.86 5.68 -3.17
C ASN A 47 6.73 6.61 -2.72
N GLU A 48 5.62 6.04 -2.24
CA GLU A 48 4.49 6.81 -1.73
C GLU A 48 4.81 7.46 -0.37
N ILE A 49 5.62 6.82 0.49
CA ILE A 49 6.05 7.34 1.82
C ILE A 49 7.11 8.46 1.73
N LYS A 50 7.54 8.85 0.54
CA LYS A 50 8.51 9.95 0.38
C LYS A 50 7.98 11.27 1.00
N PRO A 51 8.86 12.21 1.40
CA PRO A 51 8.47 13.52 1.95
C PRO A 51 7.44 14.29 1.10
N ALA A 52 7.40 14.01 -0.21
CA ALA A 52 6.40 14.54 -1.12
C ALA A 52 4.96 14.11 -0.77
N GLY A 53 4.76 12.86 -0.30
CA GLY A 53 3.46 12.36 0.12
C GLY A 53 2.89 13.12 1.33
N TYR A 54 3.72 13.40 2.33
CA TYR A 54 3.33 14.23 3.49
C TYR A 54 2.99 15.67 3.06
N LYS A 55 3.79 16.27 2.17
CA LYS A 55 3.48 17.60 1.60
C LYS A 55 2.19 17.64 0.79
N ASP A 56 1.81 16.53 0.16
CA ASP A 56 0.54 16.44 -0.56
C ASP A 56 -0.64 16.44 0.42
N ILE A 57 -0.52 15.75 1.56
CA ILE A 57 -1.56 15.72 2.60
C ILE A 57 -1.78 17.11 3.20
N GLU A 58 -0.69 17.85 3.49
CA GLU A 58 -0.80 19.24 3.97
C GLU A 58 -1.61 20.13 3.01
N LYS A 59 -1.44 19.95 1.69
CA LYS A 59 -2.21 20.69 0.68
C LYS A 59 -3.68 20.29 0.64
N MET A 60 -4.02 19.07 1.03
CA MET A 60 -5.39 18.56 1.04
C MET A 60 -6.18 19.03 2.27
N LYS A 61 -5.46 19.35 3.36
CA LYS A 61 -6.05 19.77 4.63
C LYS A 61 -6.91 21.03 4.47
N GLY A 62 -8.08 21.04 5.08
CA GLY A 62 -9.05 22.14 5.05
C GLY A 62 -9.88 22.23 3.78
N GLN A 63 -9.67 21.33 2.80
CA GLN A 63 -10.43 21.37 1.54
C GLN A 63 -11.75 20.58 1.61
N PHE A 64 -11.78 19.47 2.36
CA PHE A 64 -12.96 18.62 2.49
C PHE A 64 -13.03 18.01 3.89
N SER A 65 -14.17 18.16 4.57
CA SER A 65 -14.36 17.70 5.95
C SER A 65 -14.11 16.20 6.14
N ASP A 66 -14.54 15.37 5.18
CA ASP A 66 -14.34 13.91 5.26
C ASP A 66 -12.89 13.50 5.04
N THR A 67 -12.14 14.29 4.27
CA THR A 67 -10.69 14.09 4.09
C THR A 67 -9.95 14.56 5.34
N ASP A 68 -10.37 15.67 5.95
CA ASP A 68 -9.75 16.21 7.16
C ASP A 68 -9.89 15.28 8.36
N LYS A 69 -11.05 14.61 8.52
CA LYS A 69 -11.22 13.57 9.56
C LYS A 69 -10.20 12.44 9.42
N LEU A 70 -9.95 11.98 8.19
CA LEU A 70 -8.97 10.91 7.94
C LEU A 70 -7.53 11.39 8.18
N ILE A 71 -7.24 12.67 7.93
CA ILE A 71 -5.94 13.28 8.24
C ILE A 71 -5.75 13.38 9.76
N GLU A 72 -6.79 13.75 10.50
CA GLU A 72 -6.76 13.84 11.96
C GLU A 72 -6.63 12.46 12.61
N GLU A 73 -7.35 11.46 12.10
CA GLU A 73 -7.25 10.06 12.54
C GLU A 73 -5.85 9.47 12.32
N ALA A 74 -5.16 9.86 11.24
CA ALA A 74 -3.82 9.37 10.92
C ALA A 74 -2.70 9.99 11.78
N GLY A 75 -2.93 11.15 12.41
CA GLY A 75 -1.97 11.78 13.33
C GLY A 75 -0.64 12.22 12.69
N GLU A 76 0.42 12.30 13.52
CA GLU A 76 1.76 12.76 13.08
C GLU A 76 2.50 11.74 12.20
N GLU A 77 2.20 10.45 12.37
CA GLU A 77 2.82 9.35 11.62
C GLU A 77 1.84 8.74 10.63
N VAL A 78 1.70 9.39 9.47
CA VAL A 78 0.86 8.84 8.40
C VAL A 78 1.55 7.64 7.76
N SER A 79 0.97 6.46 7.92
CA SER A 79 1.37 5.26 7.21
C SER A 79 0.98 5.34 5.73
N LEU A 80 1.60 4.48 4.90
CA LEU A 80 1.22 4.34 3.49
C LEU A 80 -0.29 4.13 3.29
N TYR A 81 -0.89 3.29 4.14
CA TYR A 81 -2.30 2.96 4.04
C TYR A 81 -3.19 4.18 4.31
N GLU A 82 -2.88 4.94 5.35
CA GLU A 82 -3.60 6.18 5.67
C GLU A 82 -3.43 7.20 4.56
N MET A 83 -2.22 7.34 4.01
CA MET A 83 -1.96 8.23 2.90
C MET A 83 -2.78 7.87 1.64
N ILE A 84 -2.87 6.58 1.29
CA ILE A 84 -3.72 6.11 0.19
C ILE A 84 -5.19 6.42 0.49
N THR A 85 -5.62 6.20 1.74
CA THR A 85 -7.01 6.41 2.17
C THR A 85 -7.40 7.89 2.13
N ILE A 86 -6.53 8.77 2.62
CA ILE A 86 -6.67 10.23 2.56
C ILE A 86 -6.74 10.69 1.11
N LYS A 87 -5.79 10.27 0.26
CA LYS A 87 -5.76 10.63 -1.17
C LYS A 87 -7.02 10.16 -1.90
N LYS A 88 -7.51 8.96 -1.61
CA LYS A 88 -8.75 8.42 -2.17
C LYS A 88 -9.98 9.24 -1.75
N SER A 89 -10.08 9.60 -0.47
CA SER A 89 -11.14 10.47 0.03
C SER A 89 -11.12 11.82 -0.69
N TYR A 90 -9.96 12.45 -0.78
CA TYR A 90 -9.78 13.72 -1.48
C TYR A 90 -10.21 13.66 -2.94
N GLN A 91 -9.80 12.62 -3.68
CA GLN A 91 -10.19 12.42 -5.08
C GLN A 91 -11.69 12.14 -5.27
N THR A 92 -12.35 11.55 -4.27
CA THR A 92 -13.79 11.30 -4.31
C THR A 92 -14.57 12.60 -4.09
N ASN A 93 -14.11 13.42 -3.14
CA ASN A 93 -14.75 14.69 -2.78
C ASN A 93 -14.42 15.84 -3.74
N LYS A 94 -13.31 15.73 -4.48
CA LYS A 94 -12.97 16.61 -5.59
C LYS A 94 -13.39 15.94 -6.89
N PRO A 95 -14.66 16.07 -7.33
CA PRO A 95 -15.08 15.52 -8.60
C PRO A 95 -14.16 16.07 -9.69
N LYS A 96 -13.58 15.18 -10.49
CA LYS A 96 -12.75 15.55 -11.63
C LYS A 96 -13.59 16.47 -12.52
N GLN A 97 -13.12 17.70 -12.73
CA GLN A 97 -13.52 18.47 -13.90
C GLN A 97 -12.99 17.77 -15.15
#